data_AF-A0A2E3KIT8-F1
#
_entry.id   AF-A0A2E3KIT8-F1
#
_cell.length_a   1.000
_cell.length_b   1.000
_cell.length_c   1.000
_cell.angle_alpha   90.00
_cell.angle_beta   90.00
_cell.angle_gamma   90.00
#
_symmetry.space_group_name_H-M   'P 1'
#
loop_
_entity.id
_entity.type
_entity.pdbx_description
1 polymer ?
#
loop_
_entity_poly.entity_id
_entity_poly.type
_entity_poly.pdbx_seq_one_letter_code
_entity_poly.pdbx_strand_id
1 'polypeptide(L)'
;MSSRIHCASCFYDLRAVSSGPCPECGRHFEVANPRTFTRMRKAPSLLAGLAIVLLLAVVASLGIGFAFFQSYVPDRHLAFWTIFGVGLAVGTVSSVHAASSRFLFVRLCAMCVGVLCFWVGLLFASDKFYRVWQASPNASDEAYSDSAPAGVLVLGWLPAIVFVTVVILLTFCARWLLRAFTRKTPPAPPVIDS
;
A
#
# COMPACT_ATOMS: atom_id res chain seq x y z
N MET A 1 -26.89 -18.80 -16.14
CA MET A 1 -25.58 -18.35 -15.61
C MET A 1 -25.68 -16.87 -15.22
N SER A 2 -25.84 -16.54 -13.94
CA SER A 2 -25.95 -15.14 -13.49
C SER A 2 -24.56 -14.49 -13.44
N SER A 3 -24.34 -13.51 -14.32
CA SER A 3 -23.14 -12.68 -14.31
C SER A 3 -23.09 -11.84 -13.03
N ARG A 4 -21.99 -11.90 -12.26
CA ARG A 4 -21.84 -11.07 -11.05
C ARG A 4 -21.65 -9.60 -11.44
N ILE A 5 -22.64 -8.77 -11.13
CA ILE A 5 -22.62 -7.32 -11.34
C ILE A 5 -22.05 -6.63 -10.09
N HIS A 6 -21.13 -5.68 -10.26
CA HIS A 6 -20.50 -4.95 -9.15
C HIS A 6 -20.55 -3.43 -9.37
N CYS A 7 -20.60 -2.63 -8.29
CA CYS A 7 -20.54 -1.15 -8.38
C CYS A 7 -19.26 -0.74 -9.12
N ALA A 8 -19.38 0.14 -10.11
CA ALA A 8 -18.23 0.62 -10.90
C ALA A 8 -17.24 1.51 -10.11
N SER A 9 -17.62 1.96 -8.91
CA SER A 9 -16.78 2.79 -8.03
C SER A 9 -16.15 1.98 -6.89
N CYS A 10 -16.94 1.25 -6.10
CA CYS A 10 -16.43 0.52 -4.93
C CYS A 10 -16.35 -1.00 -5.11
N PHE A 11 -16.76 -1.53 -6.26
CA PHE A 11 -16.79 -2.98 -6.54
C PHE A 11 -17.63 -3.80 -5.56
N TYR A 12 -18.58 -3.20 -4.85
CA TYR A 12 -19.56 -3.94 -4.06
C TYR A 12 -20.41 -4.86 -4.95
N ASP A 13 -20.73 -6.04 -4.43
CA ASP A 13 -21.55 -7.04 -5.14
C ASP A 13 -23.01 -6.60 -5.19
N LEU A 14 -23.50 -6.26 -6.38
CA LEU A 14 -24.84 -5.75 -6.60
C LEU A 14 -25.87 -6.84 -6.87
N ARG A 15 -25.50 -8.13 -6.73
CA ARG A 15 -26.41 -9.24 -7.01
C ARG A 15 -27.66 -9.28 -6.14
N ALA A 16 -27.61 -8.71 -4.94
CA ALA A 16 -28.73 -8.65 -4.00
C ALA A 16 -29.55 -7.35 -4.10
N VAL A 17 -29.18 -6.42 -4.99
CA VAL A 17 -29.80 -5.10 -5.09
C VAL A 17 -30.50 -4.97 -6.44
N SER A 18 -31.82 -4.71 -6.44
CA SER A 18 -32.66 -4.77 -7.64
C SER A 18 -32.41 -3.64 -8.65
N SER A 19 -31.99 -2.46 -8.19
CA SER A 19 -31.49 -1.30 -8.95
C SER A 19 -31.50 -0.10 -7.99
N GLY A 20 -30.69 0.94 -8.22
CA GLY A 20 -30.71 2.15 -7.40
C GLY A 20 -29.34 2.48 -6.79
N PRO A 21 -29.27 3.10 -5.60
CA PRO A 21 -28.00 3.45 -4.99
C PRO A 21 -27.29 2.20 -4.46
N CYS A 22 -26.02 2.03 -4.82
CA CYS A 22 -25.20 0.97 -4.23
C CYS A 22 -25.05 1.20 -2.72
N PRO A 23 -25.27 0.18 -1.87
CA PRO A 23 -25.25 0.34 -0.40
C PRO A 23 -23.86 0.70 0.15
N GLU A 24 -22.79 0.39 -0.58
CA GLU A 24 -21.42 0.79 -0.23
C GLU A 24 -21.04 2.19 -0.74
N CYS A 25 -21.13 2.41 -2.06
CA CYS A 25 -20.64 3.62 -2.73
C CYS A 25 -21.68 4.74 -2.87
N GLY A 26 -22.97 4.48 -2.65
CA GLY A 26 -24.08 5.40 -2.93
C GLY A 26 -24.30 5.70 -4.42
N ARG A 27 -23.36 5.32 -5.29
CA ARG A 27 -23.45 5.50 -6.74
C ARG A 27 -24.70 4.81 -7.26
N HIS A 28 -25.50 5.57 -7.99
CA HIS A 28 -26.65 5.04 -8.70
C HIS A 28 -26.18 4.06 -9.77
N PHE A 29 -26.78 2.88 -9.80
CA PHE A 29 -26.61 1.91 -10.86
C PHE A 29 -27.98 1.45 -11.36
N GLU A 30 -28.05 1.22 -12.66
CA GLU A 30 -29.24 0.73 -13.34
C GLU A 30 -28.89 -0.61 -13.97
N VAL A 31 -29.63 -1.66 -13.61
CA VAL A 31 -29.40 -3.02 -14.15
C VAL A 31 -29.63 -3.06 -15.66
N ALA A 32 -30.54 -2.21 -16.18
CA ALA A 32 -30.80 -2.06 -17.61
C ALA A 32 -29.65 -1.37 -18.38
N ASN A 33 -28.78 -0.63 -17.70
CA ASN A 33 -27.69 0.13 -18.32
C ASN A 33 -26.32 -0.46 -17.96
N PRO A 34 -25.71 -1.28 -18.85
CA PRO A 34 -24.44 -1.96 -18.59
C PRO A 34 -23.23 -1.02 -18.44
N ARG A 35 -23.38 0.28 -18.69
CA ARG A 35 -22.34 1.28 -18.41
C ARG A 35 -22.27 1.68 -16.92
N THR A 36 -23.30 1.36 -16.13
CA THR A 36 -23.40 1.79 -14.72
C THR A 36 -22.84 0.78 -13.72
N PHE A 37 -22.59 -0.47 -14.15
CA PHE A 37 -22.03 -1.53 -13.34
C PHE A 37 -20.93 -2.29 -14.10
N THR A 38 -20.03 -2.95 -13.37
CA THR A 38 -18.96 -3.76 -13.99
C THR A 38 -19.32 -5.24 -13.95
N ARG A 39 -19.22 -5.92 -15.09
CA ARG A 39 -19.20 -7.38 -15.18
C ARG A 39 -17.75 -7.84 -15.05
N MET A 40 -17.32 -8.16 -13.84
CA MET A 40 -15.94 -8.62 -13.64
C MET A 40 -15.74 -10.05 -14.18
N ARG A 41 -15.00 -10.19 -15.29
CA ARG A 41 -14.22 -11.41 -15.55
C ARG A 41 -13.14 -11.49 -14.47
N LYS A 42 -13.17 -12.53 -13.62
CA LYS A 42 -12.32 -12.62 -12.40
C LYS A 42 -10.82 -12.71 -12.69
N ALA A 43 -10.43 -13.44 -13.74
CA ALA A 43 -9.02 -13.75 -14.06
C ALA A 43 -8.12 -12.51 -14.35
N PRO A 44 -8.48 -11.58 -15.26
CA PRO A 44 -7.58 -10.45 -15.59
C PRO A 44 -7.33 -9.52 -14.41
N SER A 45 -8.30 -9.33 -13.52
CA SER A 45 -8.12 -8.47 -12.34
C SER A 45 -7.24 -9.07 -11.24
N LEU A 46 -7.14 -10.40 -11.15
CA LEU A 46 -6.22 -11.07 -10.22
C LEU A 46 -4.78 -10.92 -10.71
N LEU A 47 -4.57 -11.20 -12.00
CA LEU A 47 -3.27 -11.07 -12.65
C LEU A 47 -2.75 -9.63 -12.59
N ALA A 48 -3.60 -8.64 -12.87
CA ALA A 48 -3.23 -7.23 -12.73
C ALA A 48 -2.82 -6.89 -11.28
N GLY A 49 -3.57 -7.39 -10.29
CA GLY A 49 -3.25 -7.20 -8.88
C GLY A 49 -1.89 -7.78 -8.48
N LEU A 50 -1.59 -9.00 -8.94
CA LEU A 50 -0.30 -9.66 -8.71
C LEU A 50 0.85 -9.00 -9.50
N ALA A 51 0.60 -8.54 -10.71
CA ALA A 51 1.58 -7.82 -11.52
C ALA A 51 2.03 -6.51 -10.83
N ILE A 52 1.09 -5.79 -10.19
CA ILE A 52 1.42 -4.61 -9.37
C ILE A 52 2.30 -5.01 -8.18
N VAL A 53 1.97 -6.08 -7.46
CA VAL A 53 2.77 -6.57 -6.34
C VAL A 53 4.19 -6.94 -6.78
N LEU A 54 4.32 -7.65 -7.90
CA LEU A 54 5.61 -8.00 -8.49
C LEU A 54 6.40 -6.77 -8.91
N LEU A 55 5.76 -5.81 -9.58
CA LEU A 55 6.39 -4.56 -9.99
C LEU A 55 6.92 -3.80 -8.77
N LEU A 56 6.15 -3.69 -7.70
CA LEU A 56 6.58 -3.03 -6.46
C LEU A 56 7.79 -3.74 -5.84
N ALA A 57 7.80 -5.06 -5.81
CA ALA A 57 8.94 -5.82 -5.31
C ALA A 57 10.21 -5.59 -6.15
N VAL A 58 10.08 -5.52 -7.48
CA VAL A 58 11.19 -5.20 -8.40
C VAL A 58 11.69 -3.77 -8.18
N VAL A 59 10.80 -2.79 -8.10
CA VAL A 59 11.14 -1.39 -7.85
C VAL A 59 11.87 -1.24 -6.51
N ALA A 60 11.39 -1.88 -5.44
CA ALA A 60 12.09 -1.88 -4.17
C ALA A 60 13.48 -2.50 -4.25
N SER A 61 13.61 -3.67 -4.89
CA SER A 61 14.87 -4.39 -5.00
C SER A 61 15.91 -3.56 -5.77
N LEU A 62 15.53 -2.98 -6.91
CA LEU A 62 16.39 -2.12 -7.71
C LEU A 62 16.73 -0.82 -6.98
N GLY A 63 15.75 -0.16 -6.34
CA GLY A 63 15.97 1.11 -5.65
C GLY A 63 16.85 0.96 -4.39
N ILE A 64 16.57 -0.06 -3.56
CA ILE A 64 17.39 -0.38 -2.38
C ILE A 64 18.79 -0.80 -2.82
N GLY A 65 18.91 -1.69 -3.81
CA GLY A 65 20.21 -2.12 -4.33
C GLY A 65 21.03 -0.94 -4.85
N PHE A 66 20.43 -0.10 -5.71
CA PHE A 66 21.09 1.09 -6.22
C PHE A 66 21.55 2.02 -5.09
N ALA A 67 20.69 2.36 -4.14
CA ALA A 67 21.03 3.22 -3.01
C ALA A 67 22.13 2.60 -2.11
N PHE A 68 22.11 1.29 -1.90
CA PHE A 68 23.07 0.59 -1.07
C PHE A 68 24.48 0.55 -1.70
N PHE A 69 24.57 0.30 -3.00
CA PHE A 69 25.85 0.20 -3.72
C PHE A 69 26.48 1.56 -4.08
N GLN A 70 25.83 2.68 -3.76
CA GLN A 70 26.43 3.99 -3.93
C GLN A 70 27.61 4.17 -2.95
N SER A 71 28.81 4.38 -3.49
CA SER A 71 30.05 4.48 -2.72
C SER A 71 30.36 5.89 -2.20
N TYR A 72 29.59 6.90 -2.61
CA TYR A 72 29.95 8.32 -2.48
C TYR A 72 29.01 9.12 -1.58
N VAL A 73 28.30 8.48 -0.66
CA VAL A 73 27.44 9.19 0.31
C VAL A 73 28.29 9.53 1.55
N PRO A 74 28.73 10.79 1.74
CA PRO A 74 29.61 11.16 2.85
C PRO A 74 28.86 11.26 4.18
N ASP A 75 27.54 11.50 4.13
CA ASP A 75 26.71 11.70 5.31
C ASP A 75 25.94 10.42 5.67
N ARG A 76 26.10 9.97 6.91
CA ARG A 76 25.46 8.75 7.44
C ARG A 76 23.94 8.83 7.42
N HIS A 77 23.35 10.00 7.73
CA HIS A 77 21.89 10.16 7.78
C HIS A 77 21.30 10.14 6.37
N LEU A 78 21.99 10.75 5.40
CA LEU A 78 21.62 10.67 3.99
C LEU A 78 21.69 9.22 3.48
N ALA A 79 22.74 8.48 3.84
CA ALA A 79 22.86 7.06 3.49
C ALA A 79 21.69 6.22 4.04
N PHE A 80 21.28 6.49 5.28
CA PHE A 80 20.10 5.86 5.88
C PHE A 80 18.81 6.22 5.13
N TRP A 81 18.51 7.51 4.99
CA TRP A 81 17.22 7.96 4.44
C TRP A 81 17.04 7.62 2.97
N THR A 82 18.10 7.58 2.18
CA THR A 82 18.04 7.18 0.77
C THR A 82 17.66 5.72 0.59
N ILE A 83 18.14 4.83 1.46
CA ILE A 83 17.78 3.39 1.42
C ILE A 83 16.43 3.15 2.10
N PHE A 84 16.26 3.64 3.33
CA PHE A 84 15.04 3.44 4.10
C PHE A 84 13.84 4.10 3.42
N GLY A 85 14.02 5.27 2.82
CA GLY A 85 12.99 6.01 2.09
C GLY A 85 12.39 5.20 0.94
N VAL A 86 13.20 4.41 0.21
CA VAL A 86 12.69 3.51 -0.84
C VAL A 86 11.81 2.41 -0.23
N GLY A 87 12.30 1.74 0.82
CA GLY A 87 11.54 0.70 1.52
C GLY A 87 10.22 1.23 2.10
N LEU A 88 10.25 2.41 2.71
CA LEU A 88 9.09 3.12 3.27
C LEU A 88 8.08 3.49 2.20
N ALA A 89 8.54 4.07 1.08
CA ALA A 89 7.68 4.49 -0.02
C ALA A 89 6.98 3.29 -0.68
N VAL A 90 7.75 2.25 -1.05
CA VAL A 90 7.17 1.04 -1.65
C VAL A 90 6.27 0.31 -0.65
N GLY A 91 6.67 0.23 0.61
CA GLY A 91 5.86 -0.34 1.69
C GLY A 91 4.50 0.36 1.85
N THR A 92 4.48 1.69 1.75
CA THR A 92 3.25 2.48 1.78
C THR A 92 2.35 2.15 0.58
N VAL A 93 2.89 2.19 -0.64
CA VAL A 93 2.13 1.92 -1.86
C VAL A 93 1.57 0.50 -1.87
N SER A 94 2.37 -0.48 -1.45
CA SER A 94 1.94 -1.88 -1.31
C SER A 94 0.82 -2.04 -0.29
N SER A 95 0.89 -1.33 0.84
CA SER A 95 -0.15 -1.35 1.88
C SER A 95 -1.46 -0.71 1.41
N VAL A 96 -1.39 0.41 0.69
CA VAL A 96 -2.56 1.04 0.05
C VAL A 96 -3.18 0.10 -0.99
N HIS A 97 -2.36 -0.57 -1.80
CA HIS A 97 -2.82 -1.58 -2.76
C HIS A 97 -3.49 -2.78 -2.07
N ALA A 98 -2.93 -3.24 -0.94
CA ALA A 98 -3.52 -4.30 -0.12
C ALA A 98 -4.91 -3.91 0.39
N ALA A 99 -5.06 -2.69 0.92
CA ALA A 99 -6.34 -2.15 1.38
C ALA A 99 -7.36 -1.98 0.24
N SER A 100 -6.89 -1.82 -0.99
CA SER A 100 -7.71 -1.67 -2.21
C SER A 100 -8.06 -2.99 -2.87
N SER A 101 -7.34 -4.05 -2.53
CA SER A 101 -7.46 -5.35 -3.17
C SER A 101 -8.69 -6.10 -2.67
N ARG A 102 -9.48 -6.59 -3.63
CA ARG A 102 -10.68 -7.42 -3.37
C ARG A 102 -10.38 -8.90 -3.12
N PHE A 103 -9.23 -9.37 -3.60
CA PHE A 103 -8.82 -10.76 -3.47
C PHE A 103 -7.94 -10.90 -2.24
N LEU A 104 -8.33 -11.80 -1.32
CA LEU A 104 -7.55 -12.08 -0.11
C LEU A 104 -6.10 -12.45 -0.46
N PHE A 105 -5.90 -13.29 -1.48
CA PHE A 105 -4.55 -13.69 -1.90
C PHE A 105 -3.68 -12.48 -2.32
N VAL A 106 -4.19 -11.59 -3.18
CA VAL A 106 -3.45 -10.37 -3.58
C VAL A 106 -3.19 -9.47 -2.39
N ARG A 107 -4.17 -9.33 -1.48
CA ARG A 107 -4.02 -8.55 -0.25
C ARG A 107 -2.89 -9.10 0.62
N LEU A 108 -2.86 -10.41 0.85
CA LEU A 108 -1.80 -11.07 1.63
C LEU A 108 -0.44 -10.89 0.96
N CYS A 109 -0.33 -11.11 -0.35
CA CYS A 109 0.93 -10.89 -1.08
C CYS A 109 1.40 -9.43 -0.97
N ALA A 110 0.50 -8.46 -1.13
CA ALA A 110 0.83 -7.04 -1.00
C ALA A 110 1.23 -6.66 0.44
N MET A 111 0.61 -7.25 1.46
CA MET A 111 1.01 -7.08 2.86
C MET A 111 2.41 -7.64 3.10
N CYS A 112 2.69 -8.86 2.62
CA CYS A 112 4.02 -9.48 2.74
C CYS A 112 5.09 -8.63 2.06
N VAL A 113 4.84 -8.15 0.83
CA VAL A 113 5.77 -7.24 0.14
C VAL A 113 5.93 -5.94 0.92
N GLY A 114 4.87 -5.37 1.48
CA GLY A 114 4.95 -4.16 2.28
C GLY A 114 5.84 -4.33 3.53
N VAL A 115 5.64 -5.42 4.27
CA VAL A 115 6.45 -5.77 5.46
C VAL A 115 7.91 -5.99 5.07
N LEU A 116 8.15 -6.79 4.02
CA LEU A 116 9.50 -7.11 3.56
C LEU A 116 10.24 -5.87 3.06
N CYS A 117 9.61 -5.01 2.24
CA CYS A 117 10.25 -3.79 1.74
C CYS A 117 10.60 -2.82 2.87
N PHE A 118 9.70 -2.64 3.85
CA PHE A 118 10.00 -1.81 5.02
C PHE A 118 11.14 -2.40 5.84
N TRP A 119 11.06 -3.69 6.17
CA TRP A 119 12.05 -4.37 7.00
C TRP A 119 13.44 -4.41 6.35
N VAL A 120 13.52 -4.84 5.08
CA VAL A 120 14.78 -4.88 4.32
C VAL A 120 15.35 -3.48 4.13
N GLY A 121 14.50 -2.50 3.83
CA GLY A 121 14.92 -1.09 3.74
C GLY A 121 15.51 -0.59 5.06
N LEU A 122 14.85 -0.87 6.19
CA LEU A 122 15.34 -0.51 7.52
C LEU A 122 16.67 -1.21 7.86
N LEU A 123 16.76 -2.51 7.58
CA LEU A 123 17.96 -3.32 7.83
C LEU A 123 19.17 -2.80 7.05
N PHE A 124 19.04 -2.64 5.73
CA PHE A 124 20.15 -2.17 4.89
C PHE A 124 20.48 -0.69 5.12
N ALA A 125 19.49 0.14 5.43
CA ALA A 125 19.74 1.53 5.80
C ALA A 125 20.55 1.60 7.11
N SER A 126 20.19 0.80 8.12
CA SER A 126 20.95 0.70 9.37
C SER A 126 22.35 0.16 9.14
N ASP A 127 22.53 -0.92 8.36
CA ASP A 127 23.85 -1.44 8.02
C ASP A 127 24.73 -0.38 7.35
N LYS A 128 24.20 0.31 6.32
CA LYS A 128 24.93 1.36 5.61
C LYS A 128 25.26 2.54 6.51
N PHE A 129 24.33 2.95 7.39
CA PHE A 129 24.54 4.02 8.37
C PHE A 129 25.77 3.73 9.25
N TYR A 130 25.83 2.54 9.84
CA TYR A 130 26.97 2.16 10.69
C TYR A 130 28.27 2.10 9.90
N ARG A 131 28.27 1.55 8.68
CA ARG A 131 29.48 1.51 7.84
C ARG A 131 30.02 2.90 7.53
N VAL A 132 29.14 3.85 7.20
CA VAL A 132 29.55 5.24 6.92
C VAL A 132 30.05 5.92 8.19
N TRP A 133 29.42 5.67 9.34
CA TRP A 133 29.85 6.24 10.62
C TRP A 133 31.22 5.71 11.06
N GLN A 134 31.45 4.40 10.94
CA GLN A 134 32.71 3.74 11.29
C GLN A 134 33.86 4.13 10.34
N ALA A 135 33.57 4.38 9.07
CA ALA A 135 34.56 4.85 8.10
C ALA A 135 34.94 6.33 8.25
N SER A 136 34.29 7.08 9.15
CA SER A 136 34.56 8.51 9.31
C SER A 136 35.92 8.75 10.00
N PRO A 137 36.66 9.82 9.63
CA PRO A 137 38.01 10.06 10.16
C PRO A 137 38.10 10.17 11.68
N ASN A 138 37.03 10.63 12.32
CA ASN A 138 36.93 10.83 13.77
C ASN A 138 35.74 10.03 14.33
N ALA A 139 35.62 8.74 13.97
CA ALA A 139 34.58 7.88 14.50
C ALA A 139 34.72 7.74 16.02
N SER A 140 33.64 8.02 16.76
CA SER A 140 33.57 7.86 18.20
C SER A 140 33.43 6.37 18.58
N ASP A 141 33.85 6.01 19.80
CA ASP A 141 33.80 4.62 20.28
C ASP A 141 32.38 4.01 20.26
N GLU A 142 31.37 4.87 20.45
CA GLU A 142 29.94 4.52 20.34
C GLU A 142 29.56 3.93 18.97
N ALA A 143 30.26 4.27 17.89
CA ALA A 143 30.02 3.71 16.55
C ALA A 143 30.34 2.20 16.48
N TYR A 144 31.08 1.68 17.45
CA TYR A 144 31.51 0.28 17.57
C TYR A 144 30.92 -0.43 18.78
N SER A 145 30.32 0.30 19.73
CA SER A 145 29.76 -0.29 20.95
C SER A 145 28.41 -1.00 20.72
N ASP A 146 27.69 -0.63 19.66
CA ASP A 146 26.43 -1.28 19.29
C ASP A 146 26.67 -2.58 18.52
N SER A 147 25.84 -3.59 18.78
CA SER A 147 25.83 -4.87 18.07
C SER A 147 25.25 -4.75 16.65
N ALA A 148 25.75 -3.82 15.83
CA ALA A 148 25.38 -3.59 14.42
C ALA A 148 23.83 -3.61 14.20
N PRO A 149 23.27 -3.82 13.00
CA PRO A 149 21.82 -3.86 12.83
C PRO A 149 21.21 -5.21 13.29
N ALA A 150 21.83 -5.94 14.24
CA ALA A 150 21.33 -7.24 14.70
C ALA A 150 19.92 -7.14 15.32
N GLY A 151 19.65 -6.07 16.07
CA GLY A 151 18.32 -5.79 16.59
C GLY A 151 17.28 -5.59 15.47
N VAL A 152 17.65 -4.92 14.38
CA VAL A 152 16.79 -4.71 13.22
C VAL A 152 16.59 -6.01 12.44
N LEU A 153 17.61 -6.84 12.33
CA LEU A 153 17.52 -8.14 11.68
C LEU A 153 16.50 -9.03 12.39
N VAL A 154 16.55 -9.09 13.73
CA VAL A 154 15.69 -9.99 14.53
C VAL A 154 14.32 -9.41 14.83
N LEU A 155 14.21 -8.10 15.11
CA LEU A 155 12.96 -7.48 15.58
C LEU A 155 12.37 -6.45 14.61
N GLY A 156 13.06 -6.09 13.53
CA GLY A 156 12.62 -5.06 12.58
C GLY A 156 11.34 -5.42 11.81
N TRP A 157 10.90 -6.68 11.83
CA TRP A 157 9.61 -7.08 11.28
C TRP A 157 8.42 -6.61 12.15
N LEU A 158 8.60 -6.39 13.46
CA LEU A 158 7.56 -5.84 14.34
C LEU A 158 7.14 -4.42 13.94
N PRO A 159 8.06 -3.42 13.85
CA PRO A 159 7.68 -2.09 13.39
C PRO A 159 7.17 -2.13 11.95
N ALA A 160 7.64 -3.05 11.10
CA ALA A 160 7.11 -3.22 9.74
C ALA A 160 5.63 -3.67 9.73
N ILE A 161 5.26 -4.65 10.57
CA ILE A 161 3.86 -5.08 10.71
C ILE A 161 2.98 -3.95 11.23
N VAL A 162 3.44 -3.24 12.28
CA VAL A 162 2.72 -2.10 12.85
C VAL A 162 2.51 -1.03 11.77
N PHE A 163 3.57 -0.69 11.04
CA PHE A 163 3.51 0.29 9.96
C PHE A 163 2.49 -0.09 8.88
N VAL A 164 2.60 -1.29 8.31
CA VAL A 164 1.69 -1.78 7.26
C VAL A 164 0.24 -1.78 7.75
N THR A 165 0.01 -2.23 8.99
CA THR A 165 -1.33 -2.25 9.59
C THR A 165 -1.90 -0.84 9.74
N VAL A 166 -1.10 0.11 10.24
CA VAL A 166 -1.50 1.51 10.38
C VAL A 166 -1.85 2.11 9.02
N VAL A 167 -1.03 1.92 7.99
CA VAL A 167 -1.31 2.46 6.64
C VAL A 167 -2.61 1.87 6.07
N ILE A 168 -2.86 0.58 6.27
CA ILE A 168 -4.12 -0.06 5.84
C ILE A 168 -5.32 0.55 6.57
N LEU A 169 -5.24 0.69 7.91
CA LEU A 169 -6.30 1.29 8.72
C LEU A 169 -6.56 2.74 8.34
N LEU A 170 -5.50 3.53 8.13
CA LEU A 170 -5.61 4.91 7.65
C LEU A 170 -6.25 4.98 6.27
N THR A 171 -5.91 4.06 5.37
CA THR A 171 -6.54 3.98 4.05
C THR A 171 -8.03 3.68 4.15
N PHE A 172 -8.44 2.79 5.05
CA PHE A 172 -9.86 2.54 5.32
C PHE A 172 -10.56 3.73 5.94
N CYS A 173 -9.94 4.37 6.94
CA CYS A 173 -10.48 5.56 7.59
C CYS A 173 -10.67 6.72 6.62
N ALA A 174 -9.65 7.02 5.79
CA ALA A 174 -9.72 8.05 4.76
C ALA A 174 -10.86 7.79 3.77
N ARG A 175 -11.00 6.53 3.30
CA ARG A 175 -12.10 6.14 2.41
C ARG A 175 -13.46 6.28 3.08
N TRP A 176 -13.56 5.93 4.35
CA TRP A 176 -14.79 6.08 5.12
C TRP A 176 -15.17 7.55 5.29
N LEU A 177 -14.22 8.41 5.70
CA LEU A 177 -14.44 9.85 5.83
C LEU A 177 -14.88 10.48 4.51
N LEU A 178 -14.17 10.21 3.42
CA LEU A 178 -14.53 10.71 2.09
C LEU A 178 -15.97 10.31 1.70
N ARG A 179 -16.37 9.08 1.99
CA ARG A 179 -17.75 8.61 1.76
C ARG A 179 -18.76 9.35 2.65
N ALA A 180 -18.45 9.54 3.93
CA ALA A 180 -19.33 10.23 4.87
C ALA A 180 -19.61 11.68 4.43
N PHE A 181 -18.60 12.38 3.90
CA PHE A 181 -18.79 13.71 3.32
C PHE A 181 -19.68 13.70 2.07
N THR A 182 -19.51 12.73 1.15
CA THR A 182 -20.32 12.65 -0.08
C THR A 182 -21.79 12.28 0.15
N ARG A 183 -22.14 11.67 1.29
CA ARG A 183 -23.54 11.29 1.60
C ARG A 183 -24.40 12.48 2.07
N LYS A 184 -23.80 13.62 2.41
CA LYS A 184 -24.51 14.79 2.96
C LYS A 184 -25.19 15.69 1.91
N THR A 185 -25.07 15.41 0.61
CA THR A 185 -25.89 16.09 -0.41
C THR A 185 -27.24 15.37 -0.53
N PRO A 186 -28.34 15.94 0.00
CA PRO A 186 -29.67 15.39 -0.23
C PRO A 186 -29.98 15.38 -1.73
N PRO A 187 -30.68 14.36 -2.24
CA PRO A 187 -31.15 14.37 -3.63
C PRO A 187 -32.03 15.61 -3.86
N ALA A 188 -31.93 16.21 -5.05
CA ALA A 188 -32.82 17.29 -5.44
C ALA A 188 -34.29 16.85 -5.28
N PRO A 189 -35.19 17.72 -4.80
CA PRO A 189 -36.60 17.38 -4.70
C PRO A 189 -37.14 16.96 -6.09
N PRO A 190 -38.09 16.01 -6.15
CA PRO A 190 -38.68 15.59 -7.41
C PRO A 190 -39.33 16.80 -8.09
N VAL A 191 -39.02 17.01 -9.37
CA VAL A 191 -39.74 17.95 -10.22
C VAL A 191 -41.14 17.38 -10.41
N ILE A 192 -42.14 18.04 -9.81
CA ILE A 192 -43.54 17.70 -10.03
C ILE A 192 -43.93 18.42 -11.31
N ASP A 193 -43.97 17.69 -12.43
CA ASP A 193 -44.53 18.21 -13.67
C ASP A 193 -46.05 18.38 -13.47
N SER A 194 -46.53 19.62 -13.58
CA SER A 194 -47.95 20.02 -13.49
C SER A 194 -48.67 19.86 -14.82
#